data_AF-A0A097ZME2-F1
#
_entry.id   AF-A0A097ZME2-F1
#
_cell.length_a   1.000
_cell.length_b   1.000
_cell.length_c   1.000
_cell.angle_alpha   90.00
_cell.angle_beta   90.00
_cell.angle_gamma   90.00
#
_symmetry.space_group_name_H-M   'P 1'
#
loop_
_entity.id
_entity.type
_entity.pdbx_description
1 polymer ?
#
loop_
_entity_poly.entity_id
_entity_poly.type
_entity_poly.pdbx_seq_one_letter_code
_entity_poly.pdbx_strand_id
1 'polypeptide(L)'
;MSVFWRQHEAEFSRFLTSKTGDSEKAADPEKTKVIIVTLAETTPVLEAANLQQDLRRAGIEPWAWVVNNSLAAAQPSSPFLKIRANRELPLISDVEEQYAKRIALTALQSEEPVGIDLLEEMAK
;
A
#
# COMPACT_ATOMS: atom_id res chain seq x y z
N MET A 1 14.49 4.54 14.23
CA MET A 1 13.75 3.29 14.48
C MET A 1 12.30 3.64 14.80
N SER A 2 11.51 3.88 13.76
CA SER A 2 10.19 4.54 13.79
C SER A 2 9.20 3.89 14.78
N VAL A 3 8.52 4.74 15.55
CA VAL A 3 7.56 4.39 16.62
C VAL A 3 6.24 3.81 16.07
N PHE A 4 6.05 3.88 14.75
CA PHE A 4 4.85 3.44 14.04
C PHE A 4 4.68 1.90 14.01
N TRP A 5 5.76 1.12 14.21
CA TRP A 5 5.79 -0.33 13.95
C TRP A 5 5.35 -1.25 15.07
N ARG A 6 5.52 -0.88 16.35
CA ARG A 6 5.28 -1.84 17.44
C ARG A 6 3.82 -2.27 17.58
N GLN A 7 2.88 -1.41 17.22
CA GLN A 7 1.45 -1.70 17.40
C GLN A 7 0.94 -2.68 16.34
N HIS A 8 1.29 -2.47 15.06
CA HIS A 8 0.75 -3.26 13.95
C HIS A 8 1.48 -4.60 13.74
N GLU A 9 2.77 -4.70 14.08
CA GLU A 9 3.54 -5.96 14.01
C GLU A 9 2.97 -7.01 14.97
N ALA A 10 2.55 -6.61 16.17
CA ALA A 10 1.99 -7.52 17.17
C ALA A 10 0.62 -8.07 16.74
N GLU A 11 -0.26 -7.24 16.18
CA GLU A 11 -1.57 -7.67 15.70
C GLU A 11 -1.47 -8.57 14.46
N PHE A 12 -0.58 -8.21 13.53
CA PHE A 12 -0.34 -8.99 12.32
C PHE A 12 0.33 -10.34 12.63
N SER A 13 1.35 -10.34 13.50
CA SER A 13 1.98 -11.58 13.97
C SER A 13 0.97 -12.46 14.71
N ARG A 14 0.06 -11.87 15.51
CA ARG A 14 -1.03 -12.60 16.17
C ARG A 14 -2.02 -13.20 15.17
N PHE A 15 -2.35 -12.50 14.08
CA PHE A 15 -3.19 -13.04 13.01
C PHE A 15 -2.51 -14.26 12.35
N LEU A 16 -1.26 -14.11 11.90
CA LEU A 16 -0.52 -15.17 11.22
C LEU A 16 -0.24 -16.39 12.11
N THR A 17 -0.01 -16.18 13.42
CA THR A 17 0.28 -17.26 14.38
C THR A 17 -0.97 -17.85 15.03
N SER A 18 -2.16 -17.27 14.81
CA SER A 18 -3.41 -17.82 15.32
C SER A 18 -3.70 -19.19 14.68
N LYS A 19 -3.93 -20.22 15.50
CA LYS A 19 -4.37 -21.56 15.07
C LYS A 19 -5.87 -21.59 14.68
N THR A 20 -6.35 -20.54 14.04
CA THR A 20 -7.71 -20.44 13.53
C THR A 20 -7.69 -20.61 12.02
N GLY A 21 -8.71 -21.26 11.45
CA GLY A 21 -8.79 -21.55 10.00
C GLY A 21 -8.83 -20.31 9.09
N ASP A 22 -8.73 -19.11 9.65
CA ASP A 22 -8.72 -17.85 8.91
C ASP A 22 -7.36 -17.58 8.25
N SER A 23 -6.24 -18.02 8.85
CA SER A 23 -4.92 -17.95 8.23
C SER A 23 -4.83 -18.86 7.00
N GLU A 24 -5.41 -20.06 7.09
CA GLU A 24 -5.49 -20.99 5.95
C GLU A 24 -6.39 -20.45 4.82
N LYS A 25 -7.52 -19.81 5.14
CA LYS A 25 -8.38 -19.16 4.14
C LYS A 25 -7.71 -17.95 3.50
N ALA A 26 -6.95 -17.16 4.26
CA ALA A 26 -6.24 -16.00 3.74
C ALA A 26 -5.13 -16.39 2.76
N ALA A 27 -4.56 -17.59 2.93
CA ALA A 27 -3.56 -18.15 2.02
C ALA A 27 -4.16 -18.76 0.74
N ASP A 28 -5.47 -19.01 0.66
CA ASP A 28 -6.12 -19.51 -0.57
C ASP A 28 -6.29 -18.36 -1.58
N PRO A 29 -5.46 -18.32 -2.66
CA PRO A 29 -5.48 -17.21 -3.60
C PRO A 29 -6.75 -17.21 -4.46
N GLU A 30 -7.50 -18.30 -4.56
CA GLU A 30 -8.76 -18.34 -5.32
C GLU A 30 -9.92 -17.71 -4.54
N LYS A 31 -9.81 -17.66 -3.21
CA LYS A 31 -10.84 -17.08 -2.33
C LYS A 31 -10.46 -15.70 -1.78
N THR A 32 -9.17 -15.44 -1.59
CA THR A 32 -8.68 -14.23 -0.93
C THR A 32 -7.64 -13.53 -1.77
N LYS A 33 -7.80 -12.21 -1.94
CA LYS A 33 -6.79 -11.33 -2.55
C LYS A 33 -6.29 -10.34 -1.50
N VAL A 34 -5.00 -10.41 -1.19
CA VAL A 34 -4.36 -9.43 -0.29
C VAL A 34 -3.82 -8.27 -1.11
N ILE A 35 -4.13 -7.05 -0.69
CA ILE A 35 -3.64 -5.81 -1.31
C ILE A 35 -2.82 -5.06 -0.28
N ILE A 36 -1.60 -4.68 -0.65
CA ILE A 36 -0.73 -3.85 0.19
C ILE A 36 -0.96 -2.39 -0.18
N VAL A 37 -1.23 -1.54 0.81
CA VAL A 37 -1.41 -0.10 0.62
C VAL A 37 -0.26 0.62 1.30
N THR A 38 0.38 1.55 0.60
CA THR A 38 1.49 2.36 1.14
C THR A 38 1.46 3.79 0.60
N LEU A 39 2.28 4.67 1.16
CA LEU A 39 2.52 6.02 0.65
C LEU A 39 3.78 6.03 -0.21
N ALA A 40 3.88 6.97 -1.15
CA ALA A 40 5.09 7.17 -1.98
C ALA A 40 6.24 7.85 -1.21
N GLU A 41 6.63 7.27 -0.08
CA GLU A 41 7.69 7.75 0.80
C GLU A 41 8.67 6.60 1.10
N THR A 42 9.95 6.93 1.29
CA THR A 42 11.01 5.91 1.42
C THR A 42 10.74 4.89 2.52
N THR A 43 10.31 5.36 3.69
CA THR A 43 10.10 4.50 4.86
C THR A 43 8.85 3.62 4.69
N PRO A 44 7.66 4.15 4.34
CA PRO A 44 6.48 3.33 4.02
C PRO A 44 6.67 2.31 2.89
N VAL A 45 7.44 2.63 1.85
CA VAL A 45 7.71 1.67 0.75
C VAL A 45 8.57 0.50 1.24
N LEU A 46 9.66 0.78 1.97
CA LEU A 46 10.52 -0.28 2.53
C LEU A 46 9.76 -1.17 3.51
N GLU A 47 8.89 -0.56 4.30
CA GLU A 47 8.04 -1.23 5.25
C GLU A 47 7.00 -2.15 4.60
N ALA A 48 6.34 -1.66 3.55
CA ALA A 48 5.43 -2.46 2.74
C ALA A 48 6.17 -3.62 2.04
N ALA A 49 7.41 -3.41 1.62
CA ALA A 49 8.25 -4.46 1.01
C ALA A 49 8.61 -5.54 2.04
N ASN A 50 8.93 -5.16 3.29
CA ASN A 50 9.16 -6.11 4.38
C ASN A 50 7.87 -6.89 4.71
N LEU A 51 6.72 -6.22 4.80
CA LEU A 51 5.42 -6.87 5.00
C LEU A 51 5.12 -7.89 3.89
N GLN A 52 5.41 -7.57 2.63
CA GLN A 52 5.29 -8.52 1.52
C GLN A 52 6.16 -9.76 1.73
N GLN A 53 7.39 -9.61 2.22
CA GLN A 53 8.24 -10.76 2.53
C GLN A 53 7.66 -11.61 3.67
N ASP A 54 7.11 -10.99 4.70
CA ASP A 54 6.51 -11.71 5.83
C ASP A 54 5.21 -12.43 5.41
N LEU A 55 4.37 -11.82 4.57
CA LEU A 55 3.21 -12.47 3.96
C LEU A 55 3.62 -13.70 3.16
N ARG A 56 4.66 -13.59 2.31
CA ARG A 56 5.19 -14.70 1.53
C ARG A 56 5.72 -15.83 2.40
N ARG A 57 6.40 -15.52 3.50
CA ARG A 57 6.85 -16.53 4.49
C ARG A 57 5.67 -17.26 5.14
N ALA A 58 4.53 -16.59 5.28
CA ALA A 58 3.29 -17.19 5.75
C ALA A 58 2.47 -17.89 4.64
N GLY A 59 3.01 -17.98 3.41
CA GLY A 59 2.33 -18.62 2.28
C GLY A 59 1.26 -17.77 1.60
N ILE A 60 1.22 -16.46 1.89
CA ILE A 60 0.27 -15.52 1.31
C ILE A 60 0.99 -14.68 0.25
N GLU A 61 0.58 -14.80 -1.01
CA GLU A 61 1.12 -13.95 -2.08
C GLU A 61 0.24 -12.70 -2.25
N PRO A 62 0.79 -11.48 -2.07
CA PRO A 62 0.05 -10.26 -2.34
C PRO A 62 -0.40 -10.22 -3.80
N TRP A 63 -1.67 -9.85 -4.01
CA TRP A 63 -2.27 -9.80 -5.33
C TRP A 63 -1.98 -8.48 -6.07
N ALA A 64 -1.93 -7.37 -5.34
CA ALA A 64 -1.64 -6.02 -5.85
C ALA A 64 -1.06 -5.08 -4.79
N TRP A 65 -0.54 -3.96 -5.27
CA TRP A 65 -0.13 -2.81 -4.47
C TRP A 65 -0.97 -1.59 -4.80
N VAL A 66 -1.23 -0.75 -3.81
CA VAL A 66 -1.80 0.59 -3.98
C VAL A 66 -0.81 1.60 -3.39
N VAL A 67 -0.33 2.50 -4.24
CA VAL A 67 0.40 3.69 -3.79
C VAL A 67 -0.63 4.79 -3.58
N ASN A 68 -0.98 4.98 -2.31
CA ASN A 68 -2.00 5.91 -1.89
C ASN A 68 -1.46 7.35 -1.84
N ASN A 69 -2.36 8.32 -1.98
CA ASN A 69 -2.11 9.73 -1.70
C ASN A 69 -0.92 10.36 -2.47
N SER A 70 -0.74 9.99 -3.74
CA SER A 70 0.40 10.43 -4.55
C SER A 70 0.22 11.86 -5.05
N LEU A 71 1.19 12.73 -4.78
CA LEU A 71 1.30 14.05 -5.42
C LEU A 71 1.63 13.93 -6.90
N ALA A 72 2.41 12.93 -7.31
CA ALA A 72 2.70 12.69 -8.72
C ALA A 72 1.43 12.38 -9.52
N ALA A 73 0.56 11.51 -8.98
CA ALA A 73 -0.73 11.21 -9.60
C ALA A 73 -1.70 12.41 -9.61
N ALA A 74 -1.62 13.30 -8.61
CA ALA A 74 -2.43 14.51 -8.54
C ALA A 74 -2.05 15.60 -9.56
N GLN A 75 -0.93 15.46 -10.28
CA GLN A 75 -0.47 16.37 -11.34
C GLN A 75 -0.54 17.86 -10.97
N PRO A 76 0.08 18.28 -9.84
CA PRO A 76 -0.07 19.64 -9.33
C PRO A 76 0.52 20.68 -10.29
N SER A 77 -0.10 21.85 -10.35
CA SER A 77 0.37 22.97 -11.19
C SER A 77 1.48 23.79 -10.52
N SER A 78 1.48 23.89 -9.19
CA SER A 78 2.44 24.67 -8.40
C SER A 78 3.88 24.17 -8.58
N PRO A 79 4.86 25.05 -8.89
CA PRO A 79 6.26 24.66 -9.02
C PRO A 79 6.82 23.91 -7.79
N PHE A 80 6.42 24.32 -6.59
CA PHE A 80 6.85 23.68 -5.35
C PHE A 80 6.33 22.24 -5.24
N LEU A 81 5.04 22.03 -5.55
CA LEU A 81 4.43 20.70 -5.47
C LEU A 81 4.93 19.77 -6.58
N LYS A 82 5.27 20.30 -7.77
CA LYS A 82 5.94 19.52 -8.83
C LYS A 82 7.29 18.97 -8.37
N ILE A 83 8.08 19.77 -7.66
CA ILE A 83 9.35 19.30 -7.09
C ILE A 83 9.12 18.19 -6.07
N ARG A 84 8.06 18.27 -5.25
CA ARG A 84 7.71 17.22 -4.31
C ARG A 84 7.23 15.95 -5.01
N ALA A 85 6.32 16.08 -5.97
CA ALA A 85 5.82 14.98 -6.80
C ALA A 85 6.97 14.21 -7.49
N ASN A 86 7.97 14.91 -8.01
CA ASN A 86 9.12 14.28 -8.64
C ASN A 86 9.95 13.39 -7.70
N ARG A 87 9.87 13.59 -6.38
CA ARG A 87 10.53 12.71 -5.39
C ARG A 87 9.82 11.38 -5.21
N GLU A 88 8.54 11.29 -5.58
CA GLU A 88 7.76 10.06 -5.52
C GLU A 88 8.09 9.12 -6.69
N LEU A 89 8.46 9.68 -7.86
CA LEU A 89 8.63 8.90 -9.10
C LEU A 89 9.58 7.71 -8.97
N PRO A 90 10.79 7.84 -8.38
CA PRO A 90 11.69 6.69 -8.23
C PRO A 90 11.09 5.60 -7.34
N LEU A 91 10.38 5.99 -6.27
CA LEU A 91 9.75 5.06 -5.34
C LEU A 91 8.57 4.32 -5.98
N ILE A 92 7.79 5.02 -6.81
CA ILE A 92 6.72 4.43 -7.61
C ILE A 92 7.31 3.43 -8.61
N SER A 93 8.39 3.79 -9.31
CA SER A 93 9.12 2.90 -10.24
C SER A 93 9.61 1.65 -9.51
N ASP A 94 10.22 1.80 -8.34
CA ASP A 94 10.69 0.66 -7.54
C ASP A 94 9.54 -0.30 -7.19
N VAL A 95 8.36 0.23 -6.82
CA VAL A 95 7.17 -0.60 -6.54
C VAL A 95 6.70 -1.34 -7.80
N GLU A 96 6.59 -0.64 -8.93
CA GLU A 96 6.14 -1.20 -10.20
C GLU A 96 7.09 -2.28 -10.73
N GLU A 97 8.40 -2.04 -10.67
CA GLU A 97 9.40 -2.91 -11.27
C GLU A 97 9.80 -4.08 -10.36
N GLN A 98 9.84 -3.87 -9.04
CA GLN A 98 10.43 -4.84 -8.11
C GLN A 98 9.41 -5.60 -7.26
N TYR A 99 8.27 -4.98 -6.93
CA TYR A 99 7.38 -5.53 -5.90
C TYR A 99 6.02 -5.98 -6.43
N ALA A 100 5.44 -5.26 -7.37
CA ALA A 100 4.04 -5.40 -7.73
C ALA A 100 3.84 -6.02 -9.13
N LYS A 101 3.03 -7.08 -9.22
CA LYS A 101 2.47 -7.55 -10.51
C LYS A 101 1.32 -6.67 -11.00
N ARG A 102 0.66 -5.98 -10.06
CA ARG A 102 -0.48 -5.10 -10.27
C ARG A 102 -0.32 -3.93 -9.32
N ILE A 103 -0.39 -2.73 -9.86
CA ILE A 103 -0.28 -1.49 -9.11
C ILE A 103 -1.46 -0.59 -9.44
N ALA A 104 -1.97 0.10 -8.44
CA ALA A 104 -2.85 1.25 -8.59
C ALA A 104 -2.23 2.44 -7.88
N LEU A 105 -2.42 3.63 -8.44
CA LEU A 105 -2.02 4.89 -7.83
C LEU A 105 -3.28 5.70 -7.57
N THR A 106 -3.43 6.24 -6.37
CA THR A 106 -4.50 7.18 -6.07
C THR A 106 -3.91 8.57 -5.85
N ALA A 107 -4.48 9.57 -6.53
CA ALA A 107 -4.05 10.95 -6.36
C ALA A 107 -4.33 11.46 -4.93
N LEU A 108 -3.44 12.31 -4.41
CA LEU A 108 -3.77 13.16 -3.26
C LEU A 108 -5.01 14.00 -3.58
N GLN A 109 -6.01 13.91 -2.71
CA GLN A 109 -7.24 14.70 -2.80
C GLN A 109 -7.06 16.04 -2.08
N SER A 110 -7.67 17.12 -2.60
CA SER A 110 -7.63 18.43 -1.94
C SER A 110 -8.50 18.49 -0.69
N GLU A 111 -9.57 17.68 -0.67
CA GLU A 111 -10.50 17.52 0.44
C GLU A 111 -10.57 16.04 0.80
N GLU A 112 -10.93 15.71 2.04
CA GLU A 112 -11.14 14.32 2.42
C GLU A 112 -12.33 13.74 1.64
N PRO A 113 -12.19 12.57 0.98
CA PRO A 113 -13.25 11.98 0.17
C PRO A 113 -14.29 11.29 1.05
N VAL A 114 -15.06 12.09 1.79
CA VAL A 114 -16.09 11.62 2.73
C VAL A 114 -17.46 11.60 2.04
N GLY A 115 -18.17 10.48 2.19
CA GLY A 115 -19.48 10.27 1.57
C GLY A 115 -19.38 9.56 0.22
N ILE A 116 -20.51 9.00 -0.22
CA ILE A 116 -20.54 8.12 -1.41
C ILE A 116 -20.09 8.84 -2.68
N ASP A 117 -20.51 10.09 -2.87
CA ASP A 117 -20.21 10.85 -4.09
C ASP A 117 -18.71 11.09 -4.26
N LEU A 118 -18.01 11.52 -3.18
CA LEU A 118 -16.56 11.77 -3.23
C LEU A 118 -15.74 10.48 -3.30
N LEU A 119 -16.22 9.38 -2.70
CA LEU A 119 -15.59 8.06 -2.83
C LEU A 119 -15.73 7.51 -4.25
N GLU A 120 -16.88 7.69 -4.90
CA GLU A 120 -17.10 7.31 -6.30
C GLU A 120 -16.26 8.15 -7.26
N GLU A 121 -16.04 9.43 -6.97
CA GLU A 121 -15.12 10.27 -7.72
C GLU A 121 -13.67 9.80 -7.57
N MET A 122 -13.23 9.53 -6.35
CA MET A 122 -11.87 9.04 -6.07
C MET A 122 -11.59 7.65 -6.68
N ALA A 123 -12.61 6.80 -6.83
CA ALA A 123 -12.46 5.44 -7.32
C ALA A 123 -12.27 5.32 -8.86
N LYS A 124 -12.39 6.42 -9.60
CA LYS A 124 -12.24 6.47 -11.07
C LYS A 124 -10.79 6.61 -11.49
#